data_AF-A0A7S0LA07-F1
#
_entry.id   AF-A0A7S0LA07-F1
#
_cell.length_a   1.000
_cell.length_b   1.000
_cell.length_c   1.000
_cell.angle_alpha   90.00
_cell.angle_beta   90.00
_cell.angle_gamma   90.00
#
_symmetry.space_group_name_H-M   'P 1'
#
loop_
_entity.id
_entity.type
_entity.pdbx_description
1 polymer ?
#
loop_
_entity_poly.entity_id
_entity_poly.type
_entity_poly.pdbx_seq_one_letter_code
_entity_poly.pdbx_strand_id
1 'polypeptide(L)'
;MANGCYEVRMLVPRAGTYSLSVRLRGEAALSEHVCGSPRELFVRGGAPQARITMMAGELLSGKLIAGETAELFVLAADATGSTIHARALLDCLSATLTSGG
;
A
#
# COMPACT_ATOMS: atom_id res chain seq x y z
N MET A 1 -7.08 8.99 39.92
CA MET A 1 -5.67 8.58 39.91
C MET A 1 -5.31 8.16 38.50
N ALA A 2 -4.33 8.83 37.87
CA ALA A 2 -3.80 8.38 36.59
C ALA A 2 -2.81 7.23 36.87
N ASN A 3 -2.96 6.12 36.17
CA ASN A 3 -2.14 4.91 36.34
C ASN A 3 -0.80 4.97 35.59
N GLY A 4 -0.33 6.16 35.21
CA GLY A 4 0.91 6.34 34.45
C GLY A 4 0.86 5.82 33.01
N CYS A 5 -0.31 5.43 32.50
CA CYS A 5 -0.50 5.01 31.11
C CYS A 5 -0.91 6.19 30.24
N TYR A 6 -0.31 6.28 29.06
CA TYR A 6 -0.65 7.27 28.03
C TYR A 6 -1.05 6.54 26.76
N GLU A 7 -2.17 6.94 26.15
CA GLU A 7 -2.61 6.44 24.86
C GLU A 7 -2.45 7.53 23.80
N VAL A 8 -1.78 7.20 22.70
CA VAL A 8 -1.61 8.09 21.55
C VAL A 8 -2.24 7.42 20.34
N ARG A 9 -3.16 8.13 19.68
CA ARG A 9 -3.78 7.69 18.43
C ARG A 9 -3.41 8.66 17.33
N MET A 10 -2.99 8.12 16.18
CA MET A 10 -2.68 8.89 14.99
C MET A 10 -3.39 8.24 13.80
N LEU A 11 -4.03 9.06 12.97
CA LEU A 11 -4.54 8.63 11.68
C LEU A 11 -3.41 8.74 10.66
N VAL A 12 -3.06 7.62 10.02
CA VAL A 12 -2.05 7.60 8.96
C VAL A 12 -2.78 7.58 7.60
N PRO A 13 -2.68 8.64 6.79
CA PRO A 13 -3.49 8.77 5.58
C PRO A 13 -2.96 7.95 4.39
N ARG A 14 -1.71 7.49 4.43
CA ARG A 14 -1.08 6.77 3.31
C ARG A 14 -0.41 5.49 3.78
N ALA A 15 -0.47 4.46 2.95
CA ALA A 15 0.34 3.27 3.15
C ALA A 15 1.83 3.59 3.01
N GLY A 16 2.67 2.92 3.77
CA GLY A 16 4.12 3.09 3.71
C GLY A 16 4.84 2.75 5.00
N THR A 17 6.16 2.92 4.96
CA THR A 17 7.03 2.76 6.13
C THR A 17 7.12 4.07 6.90
N TYR A 18 6.86 4.02 8.20
CA TYR A 18 6.93 5.15 9.12
C TYR A 18 7.89 4.82 10.27
N SER A 19 8.64 5.81 10.75
CA SER A 19 9.47 5.70 11.94
C SER A 19 8.79 6.38 13.12
N LEU A 20 8.32 5.59 14.09
CA LEU A 20 7.73 6.10 15.32
C LEU A 20 8.83 6.36 16.35
N SER A 21 8.97 7.63 16.72
CA SER A 21 9.91 8.09 17.74
C SER A 21 9.17 8.59 18.97
N VAL A 22 9.43 7.98 20.12
CA VAL A 22 8.90 8.44 21.41
C VAL A 22 10.05 8.92 22.27
N ARG A 23 9.95 10.16 22.78
CA ARG A 23 10.96 10.78 23.64
C ARG A 23 10.33 11.26 24.92
N LEU A 24 11.05 11.14 26.03
CA LEU A 24 10.68 11.80 27.28
C LEU A 24 11.32 13.18 27.29
N ARG A 25 10.53 14.20 27.63
CA ARG A 25 11.04 15.55 27.84
C ARG A 25 11.45 15.68 29.30
N GLY A 26 12.76 15.66 29.56
CA GLY A 26 13.33 15.97 30.87
C GLY A 26 13.48 17.48 31.12
N GLU A 27 13.75 17.86 32.37
CA GLU A 27 13.99 19.26 32.78
C GLU A 27 15.33 19.81 32.27
N ALA A 28 16.33 18.96 32.04
CA ALA A 28 17.53 19.32 31.29
C ALA A 28 17.29 19.04 29.81
N ALA A 29 17.85 19.88 28.92
CA ALA A 29 17.65 19.90 27.46
C ALA A 29 18.01 18.62 26.67
N LEU A 30 18.10 17.47 27.32
CA LEU A 30 18.33 16.15 26.74
C LEU A 30 16.99 15.42 26.63
N SER A 31 16.35 15.54 25.46
CA SER A 31 15.23 14.67 25.11
C SER A 31 15.77 13.33 24.61
N GLU A 32 15.70 12.29 25.45
CA GLU A 32 16.14 10.94 25.12
C GLU A 32 15.00 10.07 24.59
N HIS A 33 15.34 9.11 23.72
CA HIS A 33 14.40 8.12 23.24
C HIS A 33 14.06 7.14 24.36
N VAL A 34 12.78 6.80 24.48
CA VAL A 34 12.36 5.71 25.37
C VAL A 34 12.88 4.38 24.84
N CYS A 35 13.07 3.40 25.72
CA CYS A 35 13.48 2.06 25.32
C CYS A 35 12.54 1.50 24.23
N GLY A 36 13.10 0.98 23.14
CA GLY A 36 12.34 0.49 21.99
C GLY A 36 11.93 1.55 20.98
N SER A 37 12.40 2.80 21.12
CA SER A 37 12.32 3.86 20.11
C SER A 37 13.71 4.14 19.51
N PRO A 38 13.80 4.53 18.22
CA PRO A 38 12.74 4.54 17.21
C PRO A 38 12.32 3.13 16.79
N ARG A 39 11.08 3.01 16.31
CA ARG A 39 10.50 1.77 15.80
C ARG A 39 9.96 1.98 14.39
N GLU A 40 10.28 1.07 13.48
CA GLU A 40 9.69 1.07 12.15
C GLU A 40 8.31 0.41 12.17
N LEU A 41 7.36 1.06 11.50
CA LEU A 41 5.99 0.60 11.33
C LEU A 41 5.69 0.54 9.84
N PHE A 42 5.19 -0.60 9.38
CA PHE A 42 4.70 -0.73 8.02
C PHE A 42 3.18 -0.63 8.00
N VAL A 43 2.67 0.50 7.53
CA VAL A 43 1.23 0.75 7.38
C VAL A 43 0.80 0.22 6.02
N ARG A 44 -0.09 -0.76 6.04
CA ARG A 44 -0.68 -1.35 4.84
C ARG A 44 -1.79 -0.45 4.29
N GLY A 45 -1.97 -0.48 2.98
CA GLY A 45 -3.14 0.12 2.34
C GLY A 45 -4.43 -0.53 2.84
N GLY A 46 -5.51 0.24 2.79
CA GLY A 46 -6.86 -0.25 3.12
C GLY A 46 -7.38 -1.25 2.09
N ALA A 47 -8.64 -1.65 2.24
CA ALA A 47 -9.29 -2.49 1.25
C ALA A 47 -9.38 -1.77 -0.12
N PRO A 48 -9.17 -2.47 -1.24
CA PRO A 48 -9.29 -1.88 -2.57
C PRO A 48 -10.70 -1.37 -2.80
N GLN A 49 -10.82 -0.20 -3.43
CA GLN A 49 -12.08 0.36 -3.87
C GLN A 49 -12.24 0.25 -5.38
N ALA A 50 -13.29 -0.44 -5.81
CA ALA A 50 -13.55 -0.70 -7.22
C ALA A 50 -13.65 0.58 -8.07
N ARG A 51 -14.19 1.68 -7.51
CA ARG A 51 -14.39 2.96 -8.24
C ARG A 51 -13.10 3.66 -8.66
N ILE A 52 -12.00 3.40 -7.97
CA ILE A 52 -10.69 4.05 -8.19
C ILE A 52 -9.60 3.05 -8.55
N THR A 53 -9.96 1.78 -8.65
CA THR A 53 -9.10 0.73 -9.20
C THR A 53 -9.14 0.81 -10.72
N MET A 54 -7.97 0.75 -11.35
CA MET A 54 -7.83 0.87 -12.80
C MET A 54 -7.24 -0.40 -13.38
N MET A 55 -7.54 -0.67 -14.65
CA MET A 55 -6.82 -1.64 -15.45
C MET A 55 -5.90 -0.92 -16.43
N ALA A 56 -4.72 -1.47 -16.68
CA ALA A 56 -3.77 -0.99 -17.66
C ALA A 56 -3.17 -2.19 -18.39
N GLY A 57 -2.70 -2.02 -19.62
CA GLY A 57 -2.03 -3.09 -20.36
C GLY A 57 -2.40 -3.12 -21.83
N GLU A 58 -1.64 -3.90 -22.58
CA GLU A 58 -1.75 -4.06 -24.04
C GLU A 58 -3.11 -4.63 -24.44
N LEU A 59 -3.69 -5.46 -23.58
CA LEU A 59 -5.04 -6.00 -23.74
C LEU A 59 -6.14 -4.93 -23.86
N LEU A 60 -5.91 -3.72 -23.36
CA LEU A 60 -6.87 -2.60 -23.45
C LEU A 60 -6.67 -1.74 -24.70
N SER A 61 -5.59 -1.95 -25.47
CA SER A 61 -5.26 -1.13 -26.64
C SER A 61 -6.13 -1.41 -27.87
N GLY A 62 -6.84 -2.56 -27.88
CA GLY A 62 -7.64 -3.02 -29.01
C GLY A 62 -6.82 -3.47 -30.23
N LYS A 63 -5.48 -3.43 -30.15
CA LYS A 63 -4.56 -3.89 -31.19
C LYS A 63 -3.81 -5.10 -30.70
N LEU A 64 -4.42 -6.27 -30.86
CA LEU A 64 -3.83 -7.55 -30.48
C LEU A 64 -3.55 -8.37 -31.73
N ILE A 65 -2.38 -9.00 -31.78
CA ILE A 65 -1.99 -9.91 -32.85
C ILE A 65 -2.36 -11.32 -32.41
N ALA A 66 -3.05 -12.06 -33.27
CA ALA A 66 -3.43 -13.44 -32.98
C ALA A 66 -2.17 -14.29 -32.76
N GLY A 67 -2.17 -15.06 -31.66
CA GLY A 67 -1.03 -15.90 -31.28
C GLY A 67 0.06 -15.20 -30.46
N GLU A 68 -0.03 -13.88 -30.24
CA GLU A 68 0.85 -13.17 -29.31
C GLU A 68 0.25 -13.11 -27.90
N THR A 69 1.11 -13.11 -26.89
CA THR A 69 0.71 -12.87 -25.50
C THR A 69 0.66 -11.38 -25.24
N ALA A 70 -0.46 -10.90 -24.71
CA ALA A 70 -0.60 -9.52 -24.26
C ALA A 70 -0.79 -9.46 -22.75
N GLU A 71 -0.29 -8.39 -22.15
CA GLU A 71 -0.32 -8.21 -20.70
C GLU A 71 -1.49 -7.31 -20.26
N LEU A 72 -2.02 -7.61 -19.08
CA LEU A 72 -3.02 -6.82 -18.36
C LEU A 72 -2.62 -6.73 -16.89
N PHE A 73 -2.72 -5.52 -16.35
CA PHE A 73 -2.40 -5.17 -14.98
C PHE A 73 -3.61 -4.55 -14.30
N VAL A 74 -3.87 -4.96 -13.06
CA VAL A 74 -4.85 -4.33 -12.19
C VAL A 74 -4.13 -3.44 -11.18
N LEU A 75 -4.38 -2.13 -11.28
CA LEU A 75 -3.87 -1.10 -10.38
C LEU A 75 -4.91 -0.85 -9.30
N ALA A 76 -4.88 -1.68 -8.25
CA ALA A 76 -5.76 -1.55 -7.10
C ALA A 76 -5.38 -0.34 -6.24
N ALA A 77 -6.38 0.46 -5.85
CA ALA A 77 -6.20 1.59 -4.95
C ALA A 77 -7.19 1.52 -3.79
N ASP A 78 -6.73 1.90 -2.59
CA ASP A 78 -7.60 2.05 -1.42
C ASP A 78 -8.30 3.42 -1.41
N ALA A 79 -9.20 3.62 -0.44
CA ALA A 79 -9.97 4.84 -0.27
C ALA A 79 -9.15 6.15 -0.21
N THR A 80 -7.86 6.07 0.13
CA THR A 80 -6.99 7.25 0.25
C THR A 80 -6.16 7.49 -1.03
N GLY A 81 -6.37 6.67 -2.06
CA GLY A 81 -5.59 6.70 -3.30
C GLY A 81 -4.21 6.07 -3.15
N SER A 82 -3.96 5.34 -2.06
CA SER A 82 -2.72 4.58 -1.92
C SER A 82 -2.80 3.38 -2.86
N THR A 83 -1.84 3.29 -3.79
CA THR A 83 -1.71 2.12 -4.65
C THR A 83 -1.42 0.93 -3.78
N ILE A 84 -2.34 -0.02 -3.77
CA ILE A 84 -2.09 -1.34 -3.22
C ILE A 84 -1.24 -2.00 -4.29
N HIS A 85 0.08 -1.91 -4.14
CA HIS A 85 0.99 -2.80 -4.85
C HIS A 85 0.67 -4.21 -4.35
N ALA A 86 -0.34 -4.83 -4.95
CA ALA A 86 -0.64 -6.23 -4.80
C ALA A 86 0.51 -6.98 -5.48
N ARG A 87 1.66 -7.01 -4.83
CA ARG A 87 2.75 -7.94 -5.13
C ARG A 87 2.44 -9.34 -4.57
N ALA A 88 1.17 -9.57 -4.20
CA ALA A 88 0.63 -10.84 -3.78
C ALA A 88 -0.59 -11.13 -4.66
N LEU A 89 -0.40 -12.07 -5.58
CA LEU A 89 -1.43 -13.00 -6.03
C LEU A 89 -2.63 -12.39 -6.77
N LEU A 90 -2.36 -11.66 -7.84
CA LEU A 90 -3.13 -11.91 -9.04
C LEU A 90 -2.12 -12.34 -10.07
N ASP A 91 -2.22 -13.60 -10.45
CA ASP A 91 -1.72 -14.10 -11.72
C ASP A 91 -1.80 -12.98 -12.75
N CYS A 92 -0.70 -12.69 -13.45
CA CYS A 92 -0.83 -12.00 -14.72
C CYS A 92 -1.94 -12.75 -15.45
N LEU A 93 -3.11 -12.13 -15.61
CA LEU A 93 -4.18 -12.68 -16.43
C LEU A 93 -3.66 -12.56 -17.86
N SER A 94 -2.85 -13.54 -18.26
CA SER A 94 -2.39 -13.70 -19.63
C SER A 94 -3.57 -14.26 -20.42
N ALA A 95 -4.27 -13.37 -21.11
CA ALA A 95 -5.27 -13.77 -22.07
C ALA A 95 -4.59 -13.88 -23.44
N THR A 96 -4.45 -15.09 -23.96
CA THR A 96 -4.01 -15.31 -25.34
C THR A 96 -5.25 -15.31 -26.25
N LEU A 97 -5.32 -14.36 -27.18
CA LEU A 97 -6.35 -14.33 -28.20
C LEU A 97 -5.99 -15.35 -29.29
N THR A 98 -6.74 -16.45 -29.37
CA THR A 98 -6.65 -17.44 -30.44
C THR A 98 -7.75 -17.16 -31.45
N SER A 99 -7.38 -16.86 -32.70
CA SER A 99 -8.35 -16.72 -33.80
C SER A 99 -8.94 -18.08 -34.11
N GLY A 100 -10.25 -18.26 -33.90
CA GLY A 100 -10.99 -19.42 -34.41
C GLY A 100 -11.07 -19.34 -35.93
N GLY A 101 -10.65 -20.42 -36.60
CA GLY A 101 -10.74 -20.60 -38.05
C GLY A 101 -12.15 -20.91 -38.53
#